data_AF-A0A7V9LEH3-F1
#
_entry.id   AF-A0A7V9LEH3-F1
#
_cell.length_a   1.000
_cell.length_b   1.000
_cell.length_c   1.000
_cell.angle_alpha   90.00
_cell.angle_beta   90.00
_cell.angle_gamma   90.00
#
_symmetry.space_group_name_H-M   'P 1'
#
loop_
_entity.id
_entity.type
_entity.pdbx_description
1 polymer ?
#
loop_
_entity_poly.entity_id
_entity_poly.type
_entity_poly.pdbx_seq_one_letter_code
_entity_poly.pdbx_strand_id
1 'polypeptide(L)'
;MALESRGDDGVEDAWAQAEANRPGPDEAPPQEGPRVLESRLCYVCKTYFNELHHFYDQMCPPCAALNFEKRDATADLRGRVALVTGARVKIGYQAAIKLLRAGAAVVVATRFPRDAARRFSKEPDATEWTERLHVYGIDLRHTPSVELLCRHLLQTLPRLDALINNACQTVRRPSGWYDHVIVGEDADASPIERAFLDRDRSLRHELAAISGGEQGLVKAAGASIQAAGLWRSAVLSQVPLLAEDLERGEHLYPTHRLDQDLQQVDLRDSNTWRMTLAEVPTAELLEVHLVNAVAPFVLNARLRPLLAAVPTNDAHVVNVSAMEGQFYRRWKTDKHPHTNMAKAALNMMTRTSAMDYVHDGIHMNSVDTGWVTDEDPLHHAERKQRLHGFHPPLDIVDGAARIVDPVFDGVSTGKHLWGLFLKDYKPAPW
;
A
#
# COMPACT_ATOMS: atom_id res chain seq x y z
N MET A 1 63.20 -5.06 4.23
CA MET A 1 62.45 -5.22 2.98
C MET A 1 61.04 -5.66 3.38
N ALA A 2 60.12 -4.82 3.83
CA ALA A 2 59.66 -3.52 3.32
C ALA A 2 59.26 -3.58 1.84
N LEU A 3 57.99 -3.86 1.59
CA LEU A 3 57.18 -3.61 0.39
C LEU A 3 55.72 -3.61 0.90
N GLU A 4 55.25 -2.46 1.39
CA GLU A 4 54.49 -1.43 0.65
C GLU A 4 52.98 -1.72 0.61
N SER A 5 52.30 -1.04 1.54
CA SER A 5 50.87 -0.78 1.54
C SER A 5 50.53 0.36 0.57
N ARG A 6 49.63 0.10 -0.36
CA ARG A 6 48.73 1.07 -1.01
C ARG A 6 47.37 0.38 -1.02
N GLY A 7 46.37 0.82 -0.26
CA GLY A 7 45.72 2.11 -0.40
C GLY A 7 44.44 1.84 -1.16
N ASP A 8 43.39 1.43 -0.43
CA ASP A 8 42.03 1.41 -0.97
C ASP A 8 41.30 2.62 -0.39
N ASP A 9 40.88 3.48 -1.30
CA ASP A 9 40.44 4.83 -1.03
C ASP A 9 39.08 4.82 -0.34
N GLY A 10 38.99 5.65 0.70
CA GLY A 10 37.81 5.82 1.51
C GLY A 10 36.60 6.25 0.68
N VAL A 11 35.54 5.46 0.78
CA VAL A 11 34.18 5.98 0.78
C VAL A 11 33.68 5.77 2.20
N GLU A 12 33.85 6.79 3.04
CA GLU A 12 33.17 6.85 4.33
C GLU A 12 31.69 6.61 4.10
N ASP A 13 31.14 5.61 4.77
CA ASP A 13 29.72 5.27 4.74
C ASP A 13 28.94 6.44 5.34
N ALA A 14 28.56 7.37 4.46
CA ALA A 14 27.82 8.58 4.80
C ALA A 14 26.49 8.25 5.51
N TRP A 15 25.98 7.03 5.37
CA TRP A 15 24.82 6.55 6.11
C TRP A 15 25.18 6.23 7.57
N ALA A 16 26.23 5.45 7.80
CA ALA A 16 26.69 5.12 9.15
C ALA A 16 27.07 6.36 9.96
N GLN A 17 27.67 7.36 9.32
CA GLN A 17 28.00 8.65 9.93
C GLN A 17 26.73 9.46 10.29
N ALA A 18 25.66 9.37 9.49
CA ALA A 18 24.40 10.05 9.75
C ALA A 18 23.59 9.39 10.87
N GLU A 19 23.61 8.04 10.94
CA GLU A 19 22.95 7.27 12.00
C GLU A 19 23.63 7.48 13.37
N ALA A 20 24.96 7.56 13.40
CA ALA A 20 25.74 7.81 14.62
C ALA A 20 25.56 9.24 15.18
N ASN A 21 25.12 10.19 14.34
CA ASN A 21 24.86 11.58 14.73
C ASN A 21 23.38 11.82 15.09
N ARG A 22 22.55 10.78 15.16
CA ARG A 22 21.15 10.88 15.58
C ARG A 22 21.10 11.25 17.07
N PRO A 23 20.56 12.42 17.46
CA PRO A 23 20.45 12.77 18.86
C PRO A 23 19.53 11.77 19.57
N GLY A 24 19.97 11.27 20.72
CA GLY A 24 19.12 10.50 21.62
C GLY A 24 18.01 11.38 22.22
N PRO A 25 17.01 10.78 22.88
CA PRO A 25 15.87 11.50 23.44
C PRO A 25 16.29 12.19 24.75
N ASP A 26 17.03 13.29 24.64
CA ASP A 26 17.18 14.26 25.73
C ASP A 26 16.27 15.45 25.45
N GLU A 27 15.55 15.87 26.50
CA GLU A 27 14.60 16.99 26.54
C GLU A 27 15.29 18.30 26.14
N ALA A 28 15.33 18.58 24.84
CA ALA A 28 15.76 19.88 24.34
C ALA A 28 14.66 20.93 24.63
N PRO A 29 15.00 22.12 25.14
CA PRO A 29 14.05 23.21 25.27
C PRO A 29 13.48 23.57 23.88
N PRO A 30 12.24 24.06 23.77
CA PRO A 30 11.61 24.32 22.48
C PRO A 30 12.45 25.34 21.71
N GLN A 31 13.24 24.87 20.76
CA GLN A 31 13.89 25.74 19.80
C GLN A 31 12.79 26.27 18.88
N GLU A 32 12.54 27.58 18.94
CA GLU A 32 11.63 28.22 17.98
C GLU A 32 12.07 27.84 16.57
N GLY A 33 11.17 27.18 15.83
CA GLY A 33 11.46 26.73 14.48
C GLY A 33 11.71 27.91 13.54
N PRO A 34 12.40 27.70 12.40
CA PRO A 34 12.60 28.75 11.41
C PRO A 34 11.25 29.35 10.99
N ARG A 35 11.16 30.68 10.94
CA ARG A 35 9.94 31.38 10.60
C ARG A 35 9.93 31.85 9.14
N VAL A 36 8.78 31.72 8.49
CA VAL A 36 8.53 32.26 7.15
C VAL A 36 7.97 33.67 7.23
N LEU A 37 8.35 34.54 6.29
CA LEU A 37 7.87 35.92 6.21
C LEU A 37 6.37 36.00 5.89
N GLU A 38 5.91 35.11 5.01
CA GLU A 38 4.51 35.00 4.62
C GLU A 38 3.85 33.80 5.31
N SER A 39 2.70 34.03 5.96
CA SER A 39 1.96 32.96 6.63
C SER A 39 1.48 31.90 5.64
N ARG A 40 1.69 30.63 5.97
CA ARG A 40 1.23 29.47 5.19
C ARG A 40 -0.08 28.93 5.74
N LEU A 41 -0.86 28.26 4.90
CA LEU A 41 -2.08 27.55 5.31
C LEU A 41 -1.73 26.11 5.69
N CYS A 42 -1.98 25.69 6.93
CA CYS A 42 -1.68 24.33 7.38
C CYS A 42 -2.43 23.28 6.57
N TYR A 43 -1.74 22.24 6.10
CA TYR A 43 -2.29 21.12 5.36
C TYR A 43 -3.42 20.39 6.11
N VAL A 44 -3.28 20.21 7.43
CA VAL A 44 -4.23 19.45 8.27
C VAL A 44 -5.40 20.33 8.73
N CYS A 45 -5.13 21.34 9.56
CA CYS A 45 -6.19 22.11 10.23
C CYS A 45 -6.65 23.35 9.46
N LYS A 46 -5.99 23.70 8.35
CA LYS A 46 -6.27 24.90 7.54
C LYS A 46 -6.15 26.22 8.31
N THR A 47 -5.41 26.25 9.41
CA THR A 47 -5.06 27.48 10.14
C THR A 47 -3.79 28.11 9.55
N TYR A 48 -3.69 29.43 9.57
CA TYR A 48 -2.49 30.15 9.15
C TYR A 48 -1.38 30.02 10.20
N PHE A 49 -0.14 29.82 9.75
CA PHE A 49 1.03 29.69 10.62
C PHE A 49 2.27 30.27 9.94
N ASN A 50 3.27 30.66 10.73
CA ASN A 50 4.54 31.18 10.23
C ASN A 50 5.77 30.51 10.84
N GLU A 51 5.60 29.66 11.85
CA GLU A 51 6.68 28.86 12.44
C GLU A 51 6.71 27.47 11.80
N LEU A 52 7.86 27.06 11.28
CA LEU A 52 8.03 25.77 10.64
C LEU A 52 8.48 24.71 11.64
N HIS A 53 7.95 23.49 11.49
CA HIS A 53 8.51 22.31 12.15
C HIS A 53 9.80 21.88 11.44
N HIS A 54 10.73 21.27 12.17
CA HIS A 54 12.02 20.82 11.60
C HIS A 54 11.86 19.81 10.44
N PHE A 55 10.75 19.07 10.43
CA PHE A 55 10.43 18.06 9.42
C PHE A 55 9.31 18.47 8.43
N TYR A 56 8.24 19.13 8.91
CA TYR A 56 7.08 19.46 8.08
C TYR A 56 6.99 20.97 7.85
N ASP A 57 7.09 21.39 6.59
CA ASP A 57 7.03 22.80 6.21
C ASP A 57 5.62 23.26 5.76
N GLN A 58 4.69 22.31 5.58
CA GLN A 58 3.29 22.53 5.20
C GLN A 58 2.29 22.33 6.36
N MET A 59 2.75 22.20 7.60
CA MET A 59 1.90 22.02 8.78
C MET A 59 2.23 23.01 9.89
N CYS A 60 1.21 23.51 10.60
CA CYS A 60 1.44 24.29 11.81
C CYS A 60 2.08 23.42 12.91
N PRO A 61 2.80 24.01 13.88
CA PRO A 61 3.57 23.23 14.86
C PRO A 61 2.76 22.14 15.59
N PRO A 62 1.52 22.36 16.06
CA PRO A 62 0.74 21.30 16.70
C PRO A 62 0.38 20.13 15.78
N CYS A 63 0.01 20.41 14.52
CA CYS A 63 -0.29 19.37 13.56
C CYS A 63 0.98 18.61 13.15
N ALA A 64 2.09 19.33 12.95
CA ALA A 64 3.37 18.75 12.62
C ALA A 64 3.86 17.79 13.73
N ALA A 65 3.79 18.23 14.99
CA ALA A 65 4.18 17.42 16.14
C ALA A 65 3.37 16.11 16.23
N LEU A 66 2.04 16.19 16.14
CA LEU A 66 1.18 15.00 16.13
C LEU A 66 1.53 14.05 14.98
N ASN A 67 1.76 14.58 13.78
CA ASN A 67 2.10 13.75 12.61
C ASN A 67 3.46 13.10 12.77
N PHE A 68 4.44 13.82 13.33
CA PHE A 68 5.76 13.30 13.59
C PHE A 68 5.73 12.20 14.65
N GLU A 69 4.97 12.39 15.73
CA GLU A 69 4.74 11.35 16.75
C GLU A 69 4.07 10.11 16.13
N LYS A 70 2.97 10.29 15.39
CA LYS A 70 2.26 9.19 14.76
C LYS A 70 3.08 8.48 13.68
N ARG A 71 4.02 9.17 13.04
CA ARG A 71 4.96 8.59 12.07
C ARG A 71 5.77 7.45 12.70
N ASP A 72 6.16 7.57 13.96
CA ASP A 72 6.98 6.59 14.67
C ASP A 72 6.19 5.73 15.68
N ALA A 73 4.87 5.95 15.77
CA ALA A 73 4.00 5.17 16.63
C ALA A 73 4.06 3.66 16.34
N THR A 74 3.97 2.88 17.41
CA THR A 74 3.98 1.41 17.39
C THR A 74 3.08 0.87 18.50
N ALA A 75 2.81 -0.42 18.48
CA ALA A 75 2.11 -1.16 19.53
C ALA A 75 2.68 -2.58 19.63
N ASP A 76 2.47 -3.28 20.75
CA ASP A 76 2.83 -4.69 20.85
C ASP A 76 1.81 -5.56 20.11
N LEU A 77 2.18 -6.07 18.94
CA LEU A 77 1.37 -6.95 18.12
C LEU A 77 1.90 -8.40 18.12
N ARG A 78 2.75 -8.79 19.09
CA ARG A 78 3.24 -10.17 19.18
C ARG A 78 2.07 -11.16 19.27
N GLY A 79 2.14 -12.19 18.43
CA GLY A 79 1.10 -13.21 18.32
C GLY A 79 -0.13 -12.78 17.52
N ARG A 80 -0.21 -11.54 17.04
CA ARG A 80 -1.29 -11.07 16.16
C ARG A 80 -0.96 -11.33 14.70
N VAL A 81 -1.99 -11.48 13.87
CA VAL A 81 -1.89 -11.76 12.44
C VAL A 81 -2.53 -10.64 11.64
N ALA A 82 -1.81 -10.06 10.69
CA ALA A 82 -2.32 -9.01 9.81
C ALA A 82 -2.25 -9.42 8.33
N LEU A 83 -3.21 -8.99 7.52
CA LEU A 83 -3.19 -9.10 6.05
C LEU A 83 -3.11 -7.70 5.45
N VAL A 84 -2.12 -7.43 4.61
CA VAL A 84 -1.97 -6.16 3.88
C VAL A 84 -1.96 -6.42 2.38
N THR A 85 -2.94 -5.87 1.66
CA THR A 85 -2.97 -5.95 0.20
C THR A 85 -2.16 -4.82 -0.44
N GLY A 86 -1.53 -5.08 -1.59
CA GLY A 86 -0.73 -4.08 -2.30
C GLY A 86 0.56 -3.70 -1.57
N ALA A 87 1.14 -4.62 -0.79
CA ALA A 87 2.27 -4.32 0.10
C ALA A 87 3.66 -4.60 -0.50
N ARG A 88 3.79 -4.57 -1.83
CA ARG A 88 5.11 -4.66 -2.50
C ARG A 88 5.89 -3.34 -2.43
N VAL A 89 5.19 -2.22 -2.53
CA VAL A 89 5.78 -0.87 -2.71
C VAL A 89 4.98 0.18 -1.95
N LYS A 90 5.55 1.38 -1.81
CA LYS A 90 4.91 2.58 -1.27
C LYS A 90 4.28 2.34 0.11
N ILE A 91 3.09 2.91 0.34
CA ILE A 91 2.35 2.89 1.61
C ILE A 91 2.14 1.47 2.14
N GLY A 92 1.75 0.53 1.27
CA GLY A 92 1.49 -0.85 1.68
C GLY A 92 2.75 -1.57 2.18
N TYR A 93 3.88 -1.33 1.52
CA TYR A 93 5.18 -1.85 1.96
C TYR A 93 5.54 -1.32 3.35
N GLN A 94 5.47 0.00 3.53
CA GLN A 94 5.78 0.64 4.81
C GLN A 94 4.80 0.21 5.93
N ALA A 95 3.52 0.01 5.61
CA ALA A 95 2.55 -0.51 6.58
C ALA A 95 2.87 -1.94 7.01
N ALA A 96 3.25 -2.82 6.08
CA ALA A 96 3.70 -4.17 6.40
C ALA A 96 4.95 -4.16 7.29
N ILE A 97 5.95 -3.31 6.98
CA ILE A 97 7.14 -3.13 7.81
C ILE A 97 6.79 -2.68 9.23
N LYS A 98 5.92 -1.69 9.38
CA LYS A 98 5.46 -1.21 10.69
C LYS A 98 4.82 -2.33 11.52
N LEU A 99 3.95 -3.13 10.90
CA LEU A 99 3.30 -4.27 11.56
C LEU A 99 4.30 -5.38 11.94
N LEU A 100 5.29 -5.66 11.07
CA LEU A 100 6.34 -6.64 11.32
C LEU A 100 7.24 -6.22 12.49
N ARG A 101 7.66 -4.94 12.53
CA ARG A 101 8.46 -4.34 13.61
C ARG A 101 7.68 -4.23 14.92
N ALA A 102 6.36 -4.11 14.85
CA ALA A 102 5.46 -4.23 15.99
C ALA A 102 5.29 -5.69 16.50
N GLY A 103 5.85 -6.68 15.81
CA GLY A 103 5.85 -8.09 16.24
C GLY A 103 4.74 -8.97 15.64
N ALA A 104 3.91 -8.44 14.73
CA ALA A 104 2.85 -9.22 14.09
C ALA A 104 3.40 -10.27 13.12
N ALA A 105 2.65 -11.36 12.89
CA ALA A 105 2.74 -12.12 11.66
C ALA A 105 2.01 -11.36 10.55
N VAL A 106 2.62 -11.18 9.38
CA VAL A 106 2.07 -10.36 8.31
C VAL A 106 1.97 -11.19 7.03
N VAL A 107 0.75 -11.28 6.52
CA VAL A 107 0.45 -11.76 5.18
C VAL A 107 0.46 -10.57 4.23
N VAL A 108 1.33 -10.61 3.22
CA VAL A 108 1.42 -9.62 2.15
C VAL A 108 0.80 -10.20 0.89
N ALA A 109 -0.12 -9.46 0.27
CA ALA A 109 -0.72 -9.82 -1.01
C ALA A 109 -0.30 -8.82 -2.11
N THR A 110 0.20 -9.32 -3.24
CA THR A 110 0.70 -8.48 -4.34
C THR A 110 0.66 -9.21 -5.69
N ARG A 111 0.63 -8.46 -6.80
CA ARG A 111 0.77 -9.01 -8.15
C ARG A 111 2.16 -9.62 -8.41
N PHE A 112 3.22 -9.05 -7.82
CA PHE A 112 4.62 -9.43 -8.05
C PHE A 112 5.24 -9.96 -6.74
N PRO A 113 4.99 -11.22 -6.38
CA PRO A 113 5.46 -11.80 -5.12
C PRO A 113 6.98 -11.97 -5.04
N ARG A 114 7.70 -12.25 -6.14
CA ARG A 114 9.17 -12.39 -6.07
C ARG A 114 9.82 -11.04 -5.79
N ASP A 115 9.38 -9.99 -6.47
CA ASP A 115 9.87 -8.64 -6.23
C ASP A 115 9.56 -8.18 -4.80
N ALA A 116 8.37 -8.48 -4.26
CA ALA A 116 8.05 -8.19 -2.87
C ALA A 116 8.99 -8.93 -1.91
N ALA A 117 9.17 -10.26 -2.08
CA ALA A 117 10.07 -11.04 -1.24
C ALA A 117 11.51 -10.51 -1.26
N ARG A 118 12.00 -10.10 -2.44
CA ARG A 118 13.32 -9.48 -2.61
C ARG A 118 13.45 -8.12 -1.94
N ARG A 119 12.37 -7.32 -1.89
CA ARG A 119 12.37 -6.04 -1.18
C ARG A 119 12.43 -6.26 0.33
N PHE A 120 11.56 -7.11 0.86
CA PHE A 120 11.55 -7.43 2.28
C PHE A 120 12.84 -8.13 2.75
N SER A 121 13.52 -8.90 1.89
CA SER A 121 14.80 -9.54 2.23
C SER A 121 15.97 -8.57 2.35
N LYS A 122 15.83 -7.34 1.82
CA LYS A 122 16.84 -6.28 1.88
C LYS A 122 16.71 -5.38 3.10
N GLU A 123 15.64 -5.51 3.88
CA GLU A 123 15.53 -4.77 5.14
C GLU A 123 16.60 -5.25 6.13
N PRO A 124 17.25 -4.34 6.88
CA PRO A 124 18.33 -4.72 7.81
C PRO A 124 17.91 -5.76 8.86
N ASP A 125 16.63 -5.72 9.25
CA ASP A 125 15.98 -6.56 10.25
C ASP A 125 15.17 -7.72 9.61
N ALA A 126 15.36 -8.01 8.32
CA ALA A 126 14.59 -9.03 7.60
C ALA A 126 14.61 -10.42 8.26
N THR A 127 15.72 -10.79 8.89
CA THR A 127 15.87 -12.08 9.55
C THR A 127 14.93 -12.24 10.75
N GLU A 128 14.53 -11.14 11.41
CA GLU A 128 13.67 -11.14 12.60
C GLU A 128 12.22 -11.55 12.31
N TRP A 129 11.81 -11.55 11.05
CA TRP A 129 10.47 -11.93 10.62
C TRP A 129 10.43 -12.98 9.51
N THR A 130 11.52 -13.73 9.31
CA THR A 130 11.59 -14.86 8.37
C THR A 130 10.39 -15.81 8.51
N GLU A 131 9.98 -16.10 9.75
CA GLU A 131 8.86 -17.00 10.05
C GLU A 131 7.49 -16.30 10.11
N ARG A 132 7.47 -14.97 10.16
CA ARG A 132 6.28 -14.15 10.39
C ARG A 132 5.77 -13.47 9.12
N LEU A 133 6.60 -13.30 8.10
CA LEU A 133 6.21 -12.71 6.82
C LEU A 133 5.83 -13.80 5.82
N HIS A 134 4.63 -13.69 5.23
CA HIS A 134 4.14 -14.58 4.19
C HIS A 134 3.67 -13.78 2.98
N VAL A 135 4.30 -13.97 1.83
CA VAL A 135 4.02 -13.22 0.60
C VAL A 135 3.23 -14.08 -0.37
N TYR A 136 2.05 -13.62 -0.79
CA TYR A 136 1.17 -14.27 -1.76
C TYR A 136 1.04 -13.48 -3.07
N GLY A 137 1.10 -14.21 -4.18
CA GLY A 137 0.86 -13.70 -5.52
C GLY A 137 -0.62 -13.64 -5.87
N ILE A 138 -1.18 -12.44 -6.04
CA ILE A 138 -2.58 -12.25 -6.43
C ILE A 138 -2.78 -11.02 -7.31
N ASP A 139 -3.55 -11.19 -8.39
CA ASP A 139 -4.13 -10.08 -9.14
C ASP A 139 -5.58 -9.87 -8.70
N LEU A 140 -5.85 -8.74 -8.03
CA LEU A 140 -7.17 -8.41 -7.51
C LEU A 140 -8.21 -8.11 -8.60
N ARG A 141 -7.79 -7.97 -9.86
CA ARG A 141 -8.71 -7.93 -11.02
C ARG A 141 -9.38 -9.29 -11.27
N HIS A 142 -8.81 -10.38 -10.76
CA HIS A 142 -9.32 -11.72 -10.95
C HIS A 142 -10.03 -12.22 -9.69
N THR A 143 -11.32 -11.91 -9.58
CA THR A 143 -12.17 -12.27 -8.43
C THR A 143 -12.11 -13.75 -8.02
N PRO A 144 -12.05 -14.74 -8.95
CA PRO A 144 -11.86 -16.14 -8.55
C PRO A 144 -10.56 -16.39 -7.77
N SER A 145 -9.45 -15.72 -8.11
CA SER A 145 -8.21 -15.81 -7.32
C SER A 145 -8.35 -15.19 -5.93
N VAL A 146 -9.16 -14.12 -5.79
CA VAL A 146 -9.45 -13.51 -4.48
C VAL A 146 -10.24 -14.49 -3.60
N GLU A 147 -11.27 -15.14 -4.14
CA GLU A 147 -12.04 -16.17 -3.43
C GLU A 147 -11.17 -17.38 -3.05
N LEU A 148 -10.27 -17.83 -3.94
CA LEU A 148 -9.34 -18.93 -3.66
C LEU A 148 -8.36 -18.57 -2.54
N LEU A 149 -7.78 -17.36 -2.57
CA LEU A 149 -6.92 -16.88 -1.49
C LEU A 149 -7.70 -16.84 -0.16
N CYS A 150 -8.94 -16.33 -0.16
CA CYS A 150 -9.75 -16.30 1.06
C CYS A 150 -9.96 -17.71 1.65
N ARG A 151 -10.29 -18.69 0.80
CA ARG A 151 -10.45 -20.08 1.23
C ARG A 151 -9.17 -20.65 1.82
N HIS A 152 -8.03 -20.40 1.17
CA HIS A 152 -6.73 -20.84 1.67
C HIS A 152 -6.40 -20.24 3.02
N LEU A 153 -6.62 -18.93 3.19
CA LEU A 153 -6.36 -18.25 4.48
C LEU A 153 -7.27 -18.77 5.58
N LEU A 154 -8.55 -19.06 5.28
CA LEU A 154 -9.48 -19.69 6.23
C LEU A 154 -9.01 -21.08 6.70
N GLN A 155 -8.28 -21.81 5.86
CA GLN A 155 -7.76 -23.15 6.16
C GLN A 155 -6.42 -23.12 6.90
N THR A 156 -5.63 -22.06 6.72
CA THR A 156 -4.23 -22.01 7.17
C THR A 156 -3.97 -21.05 8.31
N LEU A 157 -4.86 -20.07 8.55
CA LEU A 157 -4.74 -19.13 9.65
C LEU A 157 -5.75 -19.48 10.75
N PRO A 158 -5.37 -19.42 12.03
CA PRO A 158 -6.31 -19.61 13.13
C PRO A 158 -7.21 -18.39 13.34
N ARG A 159 -6.73 -17.19 12.98
CA ARG A 159 -7.41 -15.89 13.13
C ARG A 159 -6.78 -14.82 12.24
N LEU A 160 -7.43 -13.67 12.16
CA LEU A 160 -6.91 -12.46 11.53
C LEU A 160 -7.22 -11.26 12.42
N ASP A 161 -6.21 -10.64 13.01
CA ASP A 161 -6.34 -9.49 13.92
C ASP A 161 -6.50 -8.16 13.16
N ALA A 162 -5.88 -8.05 11.98
CA ALA A 162 -6.00 -6.86 11.15
C ALA A 162 -6.10 -7.20 9.65
N LEU A 163 -7.06 -6.59 8.96
CA LEU A 163 -7.19 -6.62 7.50
C LEU A 163 -7.02 -5.20 6.94
N ILE A 164 -5.93 -4.95 6.24
CA ILE A 164 -5.65 -3.66 5.60
C ILE A 164 -5.80 -3.82 4.07
N ASN A 165 -6.97 -3.38 3.58
CA ASN A 165 -7.25 -3.28 2.15
C ASN A 165 -6.57 -2.02 1.58
N ASN A 166 -5.25 -2.12 1.35
CA ASN A 166 -4.43 -1.03 0.85
C ASN A 166 -4.28 -1.01 -0.67
N ALA A 167 -4.34 -2.17 -1.34
CA ALA A 167 -4.20 -2.24 -2.80
C ALA A 167 -5.18 -1.28 -3.49
N CYS A 168 -4.64 -0.41 -4.34
CA CYS A 168 -5.39 0.62 -5.02
C CYS A 168 -4.80 0.87 -6.40
N GLN A 169 -5.67 1.04 -7.39
CA GLN A 169 -5.35 1.61 -8.68
C GLN A 169 -5.94 3.01 -8.73
N THR A 170 -5.07 4.01 -8.73
CA THR A 170 -5.43 5.41 -8.96
C THR A 170 -5.19 5.71 -10.44
N VAL A 171 -3.96 5.52 -10.91
CA VAL A 171 -3.62 5.62 -12.33
C VAL A 171 -3.33 4.24 -12.89
N ARG A 172 -3.91 3.89 -14.04
CA ARG A 172 -3.54 2.68 -14.77
C ARG A 172 -2.15 2.84 -15.40
N ARG A 173 -1.30 1.84 -15.14
CA ARG A 173 -0.02 1.66 -15.82
C ARG A 173 -0.18 0.51 -16.83
N PRO A 174 0.16 0.71 -18.11
CA PRO A 174 0.13 -0.34 -19.12
C PRO A 174 1.13 -1.45 -18.81
N SER A 175 0.93 -2.61 -19.43
CA SER A 175 1.79 -3.79 -19.18
C SER A 175 3.29 -3.49 -19.38
N GLY A 176 3.65 -2.70 -20.40
CA GLY A 176 5.06 -2.35 -20.68
C GLY A 176 5.78 -1.59 -19.58
N TRP A 177 5.05 -0.90 -18.72
CA TRP A 177 5.64 -0.22 -17.56
C TRP A 177 6.22 -1.21 -16.54
N TYR A 178 5.67 -2.44 -16.49
CA TYR A 178 6.07 -3.48 -15.54
C TYR A 178 7.18 -4.41 -16.08
N ASP A 179 7.68 -4.21 -17.29
CA ASP A 179 8.68 -5.08 -17.91
C ASP A 179 9.96 -5.21 -17.05
N HIS A 180 10.35 -4.13 -16.34
CA HIS A 180 11.49 -4.17 -15.42
C HIS A 180 11.29 -5.12 -14.22
N VAL A 181 10.03 -5.37 -13.80
CA VAL A 181 9.70 -6.25 -12.66
C VAL A 181 9.43 -7.67 -13.13
N ILE A 182 8.74 -7.84 -14.27
CA ILE A 182 8.28 -9.14 -14.75
C ILE A 182 9.45 -10.11 -14.99
N VAL A 183 10.58 -9.60 -15.47
CA VAL A 183 11.82 -10.37 -15.67
C VAL A 183 12.31 -10.98 -14.36
N GLY A 184 12.15 -10.26 -13.25
CA GLY A 184 12.57 -10.71 -11.93
C GLY A 184 11.65 -11.75 -11.28
N GLU A 185 10.47 -12.02 -11.84
CA GLU A 185 9.48 -12.94 -11.28
C GLU A 185 9.77 -14.42 -11.57
N ASP A 186 10.69 -14.70 -12.50
CA ASP A 186 11.19 -16.05 -12.79
C ASP A 186 12.61 -16.30 -12.24
N ALA A 187 13.22 -15.29 -11.62
CA ALA A 187 14.56 -15.41 -11.07
C ALA A 187 14.61 -16.33 -9.83
N ASP A 188 15.77 -16.95 -9.62
CA ASP A 188 16.04 -17.73 -8.42
C ASP A 188 15.91 -16.87 -7.16
N ALA A 189 15.20 -17.41 -6.17
CA ALA A 189 15.00 -16.75 -4.89
C ALA A 189 16.05 -17.17 -3.88
N SER A 190 16.58 -16.24 -3.09
CA SER A 190 17.49 -16.54 -1.97
C SER A 190 16.81 -17.39 -0.88
N PRO A 191 17.54 -17.99 0.08
CA PRO A 191 16.94 -18.79 1.14
C PRO A 191 15.84 -18.05 1.93
N ILE A 192 16.08 -16.80 2.30
CA ILE A 192 15.11 -15.97 3.02
C ILE A 192 13.88 -15.62 2.16
N GLU A 193 14.09 -15.31 0.87
CA GLU A 193 12.98 -15.08 -0.07
C GLU A 193 12.12 -16.33 -0.24
N ARG A 194 12.75 -17.50 -0.29
CA ARG A 194 12.02 -18.79 -0.35
C ARG A 194 11.20 -19.03 0.91
N ALA A 195 11.65 -18.61 2.09
CA ALA A 195 10.88 -18.72 3.31
C ALA A 195 9.62 -17.83 3.25
N PHE A 196 9.76 -16.58 2.80
CA PHE A 196 8.62 -15.67 2.64
C PHE A 196 7.56 -16.18 1.66
N LEU A 197 7.99 -16.92 0.62
CA LEU A 197 7.13 -17.41 -0.46
C LEU A 197 6.62 -18.85 -0.24
N ASP A 198 6.95 -19.48 0.87
CA ASP A 198 6.71 -20.90 1.05
C ASP A 198 5.23 -21.28 0.99
N ARG A 199 4.39 -20.51 1.70
CA ARG A 199 2.94 -20.74 1.73
C ARG A 199 2.26 -20.44 0.39
N ASP A 200 2.78 -19.48 -0.37
CA ASP A 200 2.29 -19.20 -1.73
C ASP A 200 2.59 -20.37 -2.68
N ARG A 201 3.77 -20.99 -2.55
CA ARG A 201 4.09 -22.21 -3.31
C ARG A 201 3.15 -23.36 -2.95
N SER A 202 2.85 -23.57 -1.67
CA SER A 202 1.86 -24.59 -1.25
C SER A 202 0.51 -24.38 -1.91
N LEU A 203 -0.01 -23.15 -1.84
CA LEU A 203 -1.27 -22.78 -2.49
C LEU A 203 -1.23 -23.04 -4.00
N ARG A 204 -0.14 -22.67 -4.69
CA ARG A 204 0.01 -22.93 -6.13
C ARG A 204 0.00 -24.43 -6.45
N HIS A 205 0.67 -25.25 -5.63
CA HIS A 205 0.67 -26.71 -5.82
C HIS A 205 -0.72 -27.31 -5.62
N GLU A 206 -1.45 -26.88 -4.58
CA GLU A 206 -2.83 -27.31 -4.33
C GLU A 206 -3.74 -26.96 -5.51
N LEU A 207 -3.61 -25.74 -6.04
CA LEU A 207 -4.46 -25.29 -7.13
C LEU A 207 -4.11 -25.92 -8.49
N ALA A 208 -2.83 -26.18 -8.75
CA ALA A 208 -2.39 -26.93 -9.93
C ALA A 208 -2.94 -28.36 -9.92
N ALA A 209 -2.99 -29.00 -8.74
CA ALA A 209 -3.58 -30.34 -8.58
C ALA A 209 -5.09 -30.35 -8.85
N ILE A 210 -5.83 -29.31 -8.45
CA ILE A 210 -7.27 -29.17 -8.72
C ILE A 210 -7.57 -28.91 -10.20
N SER A 211 -6.63 -28.28 -10.91
CA SER A 211 -6.84 -27.81 -12.29
C SER A 211 -6.50 -28.84 -13.37
N GLY A 212 -5.96 -30.01 -13.02
CA GLY A 212 -5.63 -31.07 -13.97
C GLY A 212 -4.42 -30.76 -14.87
N GLY A 213 -3.52 -29.87 -14.43
CA GLY A 213 -2.32 -29.45 -15.17
C GLY A 213 -2.38 -28.03 -15.73
N GLU A 214 -1.26 -27.56 -16.31
CA GLU A 214 -1.02 -26.17 -16.72
C GLU A 214 -1.72 -25.72 -18.04
N GLN A 215 -2.57 -26.55 -18.67
CA GLN A 215 -3.02 -26.33 -20.05
C GLN A 215 -4.53 -26.54 -20.29
N GLY A 216 -5.42 -25.76 -19.68
CA GLY A 216 -6.87 -25.91 -19.93
C GLY A 216 -7.67 -24.62 -19.89
N LEU A 217 -7.95 -24.02 -21.05
CA LEU A 217 -8.94 -22.94 -21.18
C LEU A 217 -10.36 -23.53 -21.25
N VAL A 218 -11.19 -23.14 -20.27
CA VAL A 218 -12.66 -23.06 -20.28
C VAL A 218 -13.44 -24.36 -20.56
N LYS A 219 -14.05 -24.93 -19.50
CA LYS A 219 -15.41 -25.50 -19.59
C LYS A 219 -16.31 -24.94 -18.49
N ALA A 220 -17.25 -24.10 -18.88
CA ALA A 220 -18.32 -23.63 -18.02
C ALA A 220 -19.53 -24.57 -18.12
N ALA A 221 -19.77 -25.34 -17.06
CA ALA A 221 -21.09 -25.85 -16.70
C ALA A 221 -21.05 -26.29 -15.23
N GLY A 222 -21.61 -25.48 -14.33
CA GLY A 222 -22.02 -25.86 -12.98
C GLY A 222 -20.93 -26.44 -12.05
N ALA A 223 -20.55 -25.66 -11.03
CA ALA A 223 -19.90 -26.15 -9.81
C ALA A 223 -18.38 -26.48 -9.82
N SER A 224 -17.61 -26.13 -10.85
CA SER A 224 -16.14 -26.10 -10.71
C SER A 224 -15.53 -24.84 -11.34
N ILE A 225 -14.85 -24.03 -10.51
CA ILE A 225 -13.98 -22.95 -11.00
C ILE A 225 -12.69 -23.65 -11.43
N GLN A 226 -12.59 -23.99 -12.72
CA GLN A 226 -11.36 -24.55 -13.29
C GLN A 226 -10.29 -23.47 -13.30
N ALA A 227 -9.22 -23.68 -12.54
CA ALA A 227 -8.14 -22.71 -12.40
C ALA A 227 -6.98 -22.94 -13.39
N ALA A 228 -7.21 -23.72 -14.45
CA ALA A 228 -6.24 -24.18 -15.45
C ALA A 228 -5.73 -23.13 -16.47
N GLY A 229 -5.91 -21.83 -16.20
CA GLY A 229 -5.55 -20.77 -17.14
C GLY A 229 -4.64 -19.64 -16.64
N LEU A 230 -4.47 -19.43 -15.32
CA LEU A 230 -3.84 -18.19 -14.83
C LEU A 230 -3.06 -18.41 -13.52
N TRP A 231 -1.91 -19.07 -13.64
CA TRP A 231 -0.91 -19.18 -12.57
C TRP A 231 0.26 -18.26 -12.91
N ARG A 232 0.76 -17.53 -11.90
CA ARG A 232 1.61 -16.30 -11.98
C ARG A 232 0.76 -15.03 -12.06
N SER A 233 0.34 -14.52 -10.90
CA SER A 233 -0.33 -13.22 -10.75
C SER A 233 0.35 -12.10 -11.54
N ALA A 234 1.68 -12.13 -11.62
CA ALA A 234 2.47 -11.20 -12.39
C ALA A 234 2.17 -11.31 -13.89
N VAL A 235 2.12 -12.52 -14.45
CA VAL A 235 1.83 -12.77 -15.88
C VAL A 235 0.38 -12.49 -16.22
N LEU A 236 -0.57 -12.97 -15.39
CA LEU A 236 -1.98 -12.58 -15.50
C LEU A 236 -2.08 -11.05 -15.56
N SER A 237 -1.28 -10.36 -14.76
CA SER A 237 -1.36 -8.92 -14.73
C SER A 237 -0.91 -8.19 -16.00
N GLN A 238 -0.22 -8.89 -16.90
CA GLN A 238 0.29 -8.38 -18.17
C GLN A 238 -0.62 -8.68 -19.37
N VAL A 239 -1.77 -9.33 -19.18
CA VAL A 239 -2.71 -9.59 -20.29
C VAL A 239 -3.16 -8.25 -20.89
N PRO A 240 -2.93 -8.01 -22.19
CA PRO A 240 -3.27 -6.73 -22.82
C PRO A 240 -4.78 -6.58 -22.94
N LEU A 241 -5.30 -5.43 -22.49
CA LEU A 241 -6.73 -5.07 -22.54
C LEU A 241 -6.98 -3.82 -23.39
N LEU A 242 -6.00 -2.93 -23.48
CA LEU A 242 -6.02 -1.69 -24.26
C LEU A 242 -4.86 -1.66 -25.26
N ALA A 243 -4.97 -0.83 -26.30
CA ALA A 243 -3.90 -0.68 -27.30
C ALA A 243 -2.57 -0.23 -26.67
N GLU A 244 -2.60 0.64 -25.66
CA GLU A 244 -1.43 1.09 -24.89
C GLU A 244 -0.70 -0.07 -24.16
N ASP A 245 -1.36 -1.21 -23.92
CA ASP A 245 -0.71 -2.40 -23.35
C ASP A 245 0.21 -3.10 -24.36
N LEU A 246 0.15 -2.75 -25.64
CA LEU A 246 1.06 -3.26 -26.66
C LEU A 246 2.27 -2.33 -26.85
N GLU A 247 2.21 -1.12 -26.32
CA GLU A 247 3.29 -0.14 -26.46
C GLU A 247 4.46 -0.47 -25.55
N ARG A 248 5.67 -0.32 -26.09
CA ARG A 248 6.95 -0.62 -25.45
C ARG A 248 8.01 0.39 -25.89
N GLY A 249 9.04 0.56 -25.08
CA GLY A 249 10.27 1.24 -25.46
C GLY A 249 10.65 2.40 -24.54
N GLU A 250 11.93 2.80 -24.66
CA GLU A 250 12.57 3.74 -23.75
C GLU A 250 12.02 5.17 -23.81
N HIS A 251 11.34 5.53 -24.90
CA HIS A 251 10.67 6.81 -25.05
C HIS A 251 9.49 7.00 -24.09
N LEU A 252 8.87 5.90 -23.63
CA LEU A 252 7.82 5.90 -22.60
C LEU A 252 8.35 5.42 -21.26
N TYR A 253 9.15 4.35 -21.28
CA TYR A 253 9.61 3.61 -20.10
C TYR A 253 11.13 3.38 -20.17
N PRO A 254 11.96 4.36 -19.82
CA PRO A 254 13.42 4.27 -19.89
C PRO A 254 14.01 3.20 -18.95
N THR A 255 14.59 2.13 -19.50
CA THR A 255 15.01 0.85 -18.85
C THR A 255 15.85 0.96 -17.56
N HIS A 256 16.42 2.12 -17.24
CA HIS A 256 17.28 2.34 -16.07
C HIS A 256 16.94 3.60 -15.27
N ARG A 257 15.77 4.21 -15.49
CA ARG A 257 15.33 5.36 -14.73
C ARG A 257 14.17 4.96 -13.83
N LEU A 258 14.48 4.78 -12.56
CA LEU A 258 13.50 4.50 -11.52
C LEU A 258 13.20 5.76 -10.71
N ASP A 259 12.00 5.83 -10.14
CA ASP A 259 11.62 6.82 -9.14
C ASP A 259 12.13 6.42 -7.74
N GLN A 260 11.85 7.25 -6.74
CA GLN A 260 12.23 7.02 -5.35
C GLN A 260 11.66 5.72 -4.74
N ASP A 261 10.58 5.17 -5.31
CA ASP A 261 9.94 3.92 -4.89
C ASP A 261 10.47 2.70 -5.68
N LEU A 262 11.55 2.90 -6.44
CA LEU A 262 12.16 1.94 -7.35
C LEU A 262 11.16 1.42 -8.39
N GLN A 263 10.32 2.31 -8.92
CA GLN A 263 9.40 2.05 -10.02
C GLN A 263 9.89 2.71 -11.30
N GLN A 264 9.64 2.07 -12.42
CA GLN A 264 9.87 2.64 -13.75
C GLN A 264 9.27 4.06 -13.86
N VAL A 265 10.06 5.03 -14.33
CA VAL A 265 9.50 6.35 -14.67
C VAL A 265 8.56 6.21 -15.86
N ASP A 266 7.38 6.81 -15.75
CA ASP A 266 6.33 6.87 -16.77
C ASP A 266 6.39 8.24 -17.48
N LEU A 267 6.84 8.26 -18.74
CA LEU A 267 6.98 9.48 -19.55
C LEU A 267 5.75 9.79 -20.41
N ARG A 268 4.65 9.04 -20.28
CA ARG A 268 3.42 9.32 -21.04
C ARG A 268 2.91 10.73 -20.74
N ASP A 269 2.49 11.44 -21.78
CA ASP A 269 1.99 12.81 -21.66
C ASP A 269 0.61 12.91 -21.01
N SER A 270 -0.15 11.82 -20.99
CA SER A 270 -1.46 11.77 -20.36
C SER A 270 -1.65 10.48 -19.59
N ASN A 271 -2.48 10.57 -18.55
CA ASN A 271 -2.92 9.44 -17.77
C ASN A 271 -4.31 9.75 -17.17
N THR A 272 -4.89 8.77 -16.49
CA THR A 272 -6.29 8.81 -16.08
C THR A 272 -6.57 9.66 -14.85
N TRP A 273 -5.54 10.26 -14.26
CA TRP A 273 -5.67 11.35 -13.30
C TRP A 273 -6.33 12.59 -13.92
N ARG A 274 -6.09 12.85 -15.21
CA ARG A 274 -6.56 14.06 -15.92
C ARG A 274 -7.71 13.82 -16.88
N MET A 275 -8.20 12.58 -17.00
CA MET A 275 -9.29 12.21 -17.90
C MET A 275 -10.66 12.55 -17.33
N THR A 276 -11.53 13.10 -18.18
CA THR A 276 -12.98 13.27 -17.94
C THR A 276 -13.72 11.94 -18.04
N LEU A 277 -15.00 11.94 -17.67
CA LEU A 277 -15.90 10.79 -17.80
C LEU A 277 -15.88 10.13 -19.19
N ALA A 278 -15.87 10.91 -20.26
CA ALA A 278 -15.94 10.38 -21.63
C ALA A 278 -14.59 9.83 -22.13
N GLU A 279 -13.49 10.19 -21.47
CA GLU A 279 -12.13 9.81 -21.86
C GLU A 279 -11.67 8.52 -21.17
N VAL A 280 -12.24 8.17 -20.02
CA VAL A 280 -11.84 6.97 -19.26
C VAL A 280 -12.22 5.70 -20.03
N PRO A 281 -11.24 4.81 -20.34
CA PRO A 281 -11.54 3.55 -21.00
C PRO A 281 -12.39 2.62 -20.12
N THR A 282 -13.34 1.90 -20.73
CA THR A 282 -14.18 0.92 -20.01
C THR A 282 -13.36 -0.14 -19.28
N ALA A 283 -12.27 -0.62 -19.90
CA ALA A 283 -11.40 -1.61 -19.26
C ALA A 283 -10.83 -1.08 -17.94
N GLU A 284 -10.33 0.15 -17.93
CA GLU A 284 -9.79 0.77 -16.72
C GLU A 284 -10.85 1.03 -15.65
N LEU A 285 -12.04 1.49 -16.04
CA LEU A 285 -13.17 1.62 -15.12
C LEU A 285 -13.41 0.29 -14.37
N LEU A 286 -13.46 -0.82 -15.11
CA LEU A 286 -13.68 -2.14 -14.53
C LEU A 286 -12.52 -2.56 -13.63
N GLU A 287 -11.27 -2.38 -14.06
CA GLU A 287 -10.08 -2.69 -13.26
C GLU A 287 -10.08 -1.92 -11.93
N VAL A 288 -10.34 -0.61 -11.97
CA VAL A 288 -10.36 0.24 -10.78
C VAL A 288 -11.48 -0.19 -9.83
N HIS A 289 -12.67 -0.51 -10.33
CA HIS A 289 -13.74 -1.03 -9.48
C HIS A 289 -13.41 -2.41 -8.90
N LEU A 290 -12.79 -3.29 -9.68
CA LEU A 290 -12.38 -4.62 -9.22
C LEU A 290 -11.36 -4.51 -8.09
N VAL A 291 -10.32 -3.69 -8.26
CA VAL A 291 -9.24 -3.52 -7.28
C VAL A 291 -9.68 -2.71 -6.07
N ASN A 292 -10.34 -1.57 -6.27
CA ASN A 292 -10.56 -0.60 -5.20
C ASN A 292 -11.84 -0.84 -4.39
N ALA A 293 -12.79 -1.63 -4.90
CA ALA A 293 -14.08 -1.86 -4.24
C ALA A 293 -14.50 -3.33 -4.16
N VAL A 294 -14.47 -4.06 -5.29
CA VAL A 294 -14.94 -5.46 -5.32
C VAL A 294 -14.01 -6.40 -4.55
N ALA A 295 -12.70 -6.31 -4.74
CA ALA A 295 -11.75 -7.14 -4.00
C ALA A 295 -11.80 -6.87 -2.48
N PRO A 296 -11.80 -5.62 -1.99
CA PRO A 296 -12.07 -5.32 -0.58
C PRO A 296 -13.40 -5.90 -0.08
N PHE A 297 -14.47 -5.83 -0.88
CA PHE A 297 -15.75 -6.43 -0.53
C PHE A 297 -15.63 -7.95 -0.32
N VAL A 298 -15.01 -8.65 -1.26
CA VAL A 298 -14.81 -10.10 -1.15
C VAL A 298 -13.95 -10.44 0.07
N LEU A 299 -12.84 -9.74 0.28
CA LEU A 299 -11.94 -9.97 1.41
C LEU A 299 -12.67 -9.75 2.75
N ASN A 300 -13.39 -8.64 2.90
CA ASN A 300 -14.14 -8.33 4.12
C ASN A 300 -15.20 -9.39 4.39
N ALA A 301 -15.97 -9.78 3.36
CA ALA A 301 -17.05 -10.76 3.49
C ALA A 301 -16.55 -12.17 3.79
N ARG A 302 -15.50 -12.63 3.09
CA ARG A 302 -15.03 -14.02 3.19
C ARG A 302 -14.11 -14.26 4.36
N LEU A 303 -13.35 -13.25 4.81
CA LEU A 303 -12.43 -13.38 5.95
C LEU A 303 -13.08 -13.04 7.30
N ARG A 304 -14.37 -12.64 7.34
CA ARG A 304 -15.12 -12.43 8.58
C ARG A 304 -14.95 -13.56 9.61
N PRO A 305 -14.99 -14.87 9.25
CA PRO A 305 -14.78 -15.93 10.24
C PRO A 305 -13.42 -15.87 10.95
N LEU A 306 -12.35 -15.45 10.27
CA LEU A 306 -11.03 -15.28 10.90
C LEU A 306 -10.97 -14.06 11.80
N LEU A 307 -11.63 -12.97 11.40
CA LEU A 307 -11.71 -11.73 12.18
C LEU A 307 -12.53 -11.94 13.45
N ALA A 308 -13.68 -12.62 13.35
CA ALA A 308 -14.54 -12.97 14.49
C ALA A 308 -13.91 -14.01 15.44
N ALA A 309 -12.88 -14.75 14.98
CA ALA A 309 -12.15 -15.70 15.82
C ALA A 309 -11.12 -15.03 16.75
N VAL A 310 -10.95 -13.71 16.69
CA VAL A 310 -10.04 -12.96 17.56
C VAL A 310 -10.60 -12.91 18.99
N PRO A 311 -9.98 -13.59 19.98
CA PRO A 311 -10.59 -13.76 21.31
C PRO A 311 -10.80 -12.47 22.09
N THR A 312 -10.02 -11.44 21.76
CA THR A 312 -10.04 -10.12 22.39
C THR A 312 -11.13 -9.21 21.83
N ASN A 313 -11.86 -9.64 20.78
CA ASN A 313 -12.91 -8.86 20.12
C ASN A 313 -12.42 -7.47 19.68
N ASP A 314 -11.16 -7.37 19.30
CA ASP A 314 -10.47 -6.15 18.89
C ASP A 314 -9.88 -6.28 17.48
N ALA A 315 -10.55 -7.05 16.60
CA ALA A 315 -10.15 -7.18 15.22
C ALA A 315 -10.39 -5.87 14.47
N HIS A 316 -9.53 -5.56 13.50
CA HIS A 316 -9.63 -4.32 12.71
C HIS A 316 -9.72 -4.59 11.22
N VAL A 317 -10.61 -3.87 10.53
CA VAL A 317 -10.62 -3.78 9.07
C VAL A 317 -10.36 -2.33 8.67
N VAL A 318 -9.29 -2.10 7.92
CA VAL A 318 -8.91 -0.80 7.37
C VAL A 318 -9.09 -0.82 5.86
N ASN A 319 -10.11 -0.11 5.40
CA ASN A 319 -10.34 0.14 3.98
C ASN A 319 -9.61 1.43 3.59
N VAL A 320 -8.43 1.31 2.96
CA VAL A 320 -7.63 2.48 2.58
C VAL A 320 -8.36 3.25 1.48
N SER A 321 -8.83 4.42 1.85
CA SER A 321 -9.63 5.31 1.03
C SER A 321 -8.90 6.64 0.85
N ALA A 322 -9.60 7.62 0.31
CA ALA A 322 -9.05 8.95 0.08
C ALA A 322 -10.18 10.00 -0.03
N MET A 323 -9.82 11.27 -0.07
CA MET A 323 -10.73 12.39 -0.33
C MET A 323 -11.56 12.22 -1.62
N GLU A 324 -11.07 11.45 -2.58
CA GLU A 324 -11.73 11.03 -3.81
C GLU A 324 -13.09 10.36 -3.53
N GLY A 325 -13.22 9.63 -2.42
CA GLY A 325 -14.45 8.95 -2.01
C GLY A 325 -15.47 9.82 -1.27
N GLN A 326 -15.09 11.03 -0.82
CA GLN A 326 -16.00 11.94 -0.12
C GLN A 326 -16.94 12.70 -1.06
N PHE A 327 -18.15 13.05 -0.61
CA PHE A 327 -19.14 13.73 -1.46
C PHE A 327 -19.07 15.29 -1.44
N TYR A 328 -17.91 15.88 -1.13
CA TYR A 328 -17.76 17.34 -1.16
C TYR A 328 -17.69 17.90 -2.59
N ARG A 329 -18.09 19.17 -2.78
CA ARG A 329 -18.01 19.85 -4.08
C ARG A 329 -16.88 20.86 -4.23
N ARG A 330 -16.48 21.51 -3.13
CA ARG A 330 -15.62 22.71 -3.19
C ARG A 330 -14.29 22.51 -3.93
N TRP A 331 -13.67 21.34 -3.78
CA TRP A 331 -12.33 21.06 -4.32
C TRP A 331 -12.31 19.86 -5.27
N LYS A 332 -13.48 19.30 -5.63
CA LYS A 332 -13.52 18.17 -6.55
C LYS A 332 -13.38 18.65 -7.97
N THR A 333 -12.56 17.95 -8.73
CA THR A 333 -12.36 18.18 -10.16
C THR A 333 -13.40 17.41 -10.97
N ASP A 334 -13.51 17.75 -12.25
CA ASP A 334 -14.29 17.04 -13.27
C ASP A 334 -13.55 15.84 -13.86
N LYS A 335 -12.38 15.50 -13.31
CA LYS A 335 -11.47 14.44 -13.78
C LYS A 335 -11.45 13.27 -12.79
N HIS A 336 -10.84 12.17 -13.23
CA HIS A 336 -10.63 10.99 -12.40
C HIS A 336 -11.93 10.38 -11.80
N PRO A 337 -13.08 10.36 -12.53
CA PRO A 337 -14.37 10.03 -11.94
C PRO A 337 -14.49 8.56 -11.52
N HIS A 338 -13.84 7.63 -12.23
CA HIS A 338 -13.91 6.20 -11.98
C HIS A 338 -13.30 5.81 -10.62
N THR A 339 -12.20 6.46 -10.22
CA THR A 339 -11.60 6.27 -8.88
C THR A 339 -12.42 6.95 -7.80
N ASN A 340 -12.96 8.16 -8.05
CA ASN A 340 -13.92 8.78 -7.14
C ASN A 340 -15.12 7.86 -6.86
N MET A 341 -15.69 7.26 -7.90
CA MET A 341 -16.78 6.28 -7.79
C MET A 341 -16.37 5.05 -6.98
N ALA A 342 -15.22 4.45 -7.27
CA ALA A 342 -14.77 3.26 -6.57
C ALA A 342 -14.44 3.52 -5.09
N LYS A 343 -13.82 4.67 -4.76
CA LYS A 343 -13.57 5.07 -3.37
C LYS A 343 -14.84 5.42 -2.62
N ALA A 344 -15.83 6.04 -3.28
CA ALA A 344 -17.14 6.26 -2.69
C ALA A 344 -17.87 4.94 -2.42
N ALA A 345 -17.76 3.95 -3.32
CA ALA A 345 -18.31 2.61 -3.10
C ALA A 345 -17.63 1.91 -1.91
N LEU A 346 -16.31 2.02 -1.80
CA LEU A 346 -15.53 1.50 -0.65
C LEU A 346 -15.97 2.16 0.67
N ASN A 347 -16.11 3.50 0.69
CA ASN A 347 -16.62 4.24 1.84
C ASN A 347 -18.04 3.82 2.22
N MET A 348 -18.92 3.66 1.22
CA MET A 348 -20.30 3.23 1.45
C MET A 348 -20.36 1.81 2.02
N MET A 349 -19.50 0.89 1.55
CA MET A 349 -19.38 -0.45 2.14
C MET A 349 -19.00 -0.35 3.62
N THR A 350 -17.96 0.41 3.97
CA THR A 350 -17.57 0.62 5.39
C THR A 350 -18.74 1.14 6.20
N ARG A 351 -19.39 2.21 5.74
CA ARG A 351 -20.49 2.86 6.46
C ARG A 351 -21.70 1.93 6.65
N THR A 352 -21.93 1.02 5.72
CA THR A 352 -23.04 0.07 5.74
C THR A 352 -22.74 -1.12 6.62
N SER A 353 -21.58 -1.75 6.43
CA SER A 353 -21.25 -3.06 7.02
C SER A 353 -20.62 -2.96 8.41
N ALA A 354 -20.01 -1.83 8.80
CA ALA A 354 -19.34 -1.72 10.09
C ALA A 354 -20.28 -1.96 11.28
N MET A 355 -21.56 -1.59 11.17
CA MET A 355 -22.57 -1.84 12.22
C MET A 355 -22.84 -3.33 12.44
N ASP A 356 -22.84 -4.13 11.37
CA ASP A 356 -22.96 -5.59 11.49
C ASP A 356 -21.68 -6.19 12.09
N TYR A 357 -20.52 -5.73 11.63
CA TYR A 357 -19.22 -6.31 11.97
C TYR A 357 -18.80 -6.06 13.42
N VAL A 358 -19.17 -4.91 14.00
CA VAL A 358 -18.82 -4.59 15.39
C VAL A 358 -19.46 -5.54 16.41
N HIS A 359 -20.58 -6.20 16.05
CA HIS A 359 -21.19 -7.22 16.92
C HIS A 359 -20.29 -8.43 17.17
N ASP A 360 -19.37 -8.72 16.24
CA ASP A 360 -18.35 -9.78 16.36
C ASP A 360 -16.98 -9.23 16.80
N GLY A 361 -16.91 -8.01 17.33
CA GLY A 361 -15.65 -7.39 17.74
C GLY A 361 -14.77 -6.92 16.57
N ILE A 362 -15.36 -6.68 15.39
CA ILE A 362 -14.63 -6.29 14.18
C ILE A 362 -14.85 -4.81 13.88
N HIS A 363 -13.79 -4.03 14.04
CA HIS A 363 -13.78 -2.58 13.95
C HIS A 363 -13.38 -2.12 12.56
N MET A 364 -14.37 -1.91 11.70
CA MET A 364 -14.17 -1.54 10.29
C MET A 364 -14.20 -0.03 10.08
N ASN A 365 -13.15 0.54 9.48
CA ASN A 365 -13.07 1.96 9.12
C ASN A 365 -12.52 2.18 7.71
N SER A 366 -12.83 3.34 7.14
CA SER A 366 -12.17 3.86 5.94
C SER A 366 -11.14 4.90 6.35
N VAL A 367 -9.95 4.86 5.77
CA VAL A 367 -8.84 5.73 6.20
C VAL A 367 -8.21 6.43 5.01
N ASP A 368 -8.17 7.76 5.05
CA ASP A 368 -7.43 8.62 4.13
C ASP A 368 -5.93 8.59 4.45
N THR A 369 -5.10 8.32 3.44
CA THR A 369 -3.65 8.32 3.56
C THR A 369 -3.04 9.72 3.62
N GLY A 370 -3.84 10.76 3.34
CA GLY A 370 -3.35 12.06 2.97
C GLY A 370 -2.66 12.08 1.60
N TRP A 371 -2.14 13.25 1.24
CA TRP A 371 -1.54 13.50 -0.06
C TRP A 371 -0.05 13.13 -0.05
N VAL A 372 0.24 11.92 -0.54
CA VAL A 372 1.58 11.32 -0.51
C VAL A 372 2.28 11.36 -1.87
N THR A 373 1.54 11.28 -2.97
CA THR A 373 2.11 11.24 -4.33
C THR A 373 1.46 12.27 -5.25
N ASP A 374 2.22 12.77 -6.22
CA ASP A 374 1.72 13.55 -7.34
C ASP A 374 1.50 12.62 -8.54
N GLU A 375 0.23 12.37 -8.89
CA GLU A 375 -0.15 11.42 -9.95
C GLU A 375 -0.27 12.09 -11.33
N ASP A 376 -0.01 13.40 -11.43
CA ASP A 376 0.09 14.08 -12.72
C ASP A 376 1.22 13.49 -13.58
N PRO A 377 1.08 13.51 -14.92
CA PRO A 377 2.19 13.21 -15.84
C PRO A 377 3.47 13.97 -15.48
N LEU A 378 4.63 13.33 -15.67
CA LEU A 378 5.92 13.81 -15.14
C LEU A 378 6.21 15.27 -15.50
N HIS A 379 6.00 15.66 -16.76
CA HIS A 379 6.27 17.03 -17.21
C HIS A 379 5.38 18.08 -16.52
N HIS A 380 4.16 17.70 -16.11
CA HIS A 380 3.27 18.56 -15.32
C HIS A 380 3.75 18.65 -13.87
N ALA A 381 4.13 17.53 -13.26
CA ALA A 381 4.68 17.50 -11.90
C ALA A 381 5.96 18.34 -11.80
N GLU A 382 6.92 18.16 -12.73
CA GLU A 382 8.16 18.96 -12.80
C GLU A 382 7.89 20.45 -12.98
N ARG A 383 6.87 20.81 -13.79
CA ARG A 383 6.46 22.19 -13.96
C ARG A 383 5.88 22.78 -12.67
N LYS A 384 5.04 22.03 -11.93
CA LYS A 384 4.49 22.47 -10.64
C LYS A 384 5.60 22.67 -9.60
N GLN A 385 6.55 21.74 -9.52
CA GLN A 385 7.72 21.88 -8.66
C GLN A 385 8.53 23.14 -9.02
N ARG A 386 8.84 23.35 -10.29
CA ARG A 386 9.66 24.50 -10.74
C ARG A 386 8.98 25.85 -10.51
N LEU A 387 7.67 25.95 -10.78
CA LEU A 387 6.95 27.23 -10.74
C LEU A 387 6.36 27.54 -9.37
N HIS A 388 6.01 26.52 -8.58
CA HIS A 388 5.27 26.68 -7.32
C HIS A 388 6.00 26.07 -6.12
N GLY A 389 7.16 25.44 -6.31
CA GLY A 389 7.83 24.69 -5.26
C GLY A 389 7.00 23.52 -4.72
N PHE A 390 6.00 23.07 -5.50
CA PHE A 390 5.01 22.12 -5.01
C PHE A 390 5.59 20.73 -4.85
N HIS A 391 5.51 20.19 -3.64
CA HIS A 391 5.68 18.77 -3.33
C HIS A 391 4.52 18.29 -2.45
N PRO A 392 4.20 16.97 -2.45
CA PRO A 392 3.25 16.41 -1.51
C PRO A 392 3.65 16.72 -0.05
N PRO A 393 2.68 17.08 0.81
CA PRO A 393 2.94 17.44 2.21
C PRO A 393 3.30 16.25 3.11
N LEU A 394 3.15 15.03 2.60
CA LEU A 394 3.36 13.78 3.31
C LEU A 394 4.15 12.81 2.43
N ASP A 395 4.81 11.85 3.05
CA ASP A 395 5.46 10.75 2.35
C ASP A 395 4.80 9.38 2.62
N ILE A 396 5.40 8.31 2.08
CA ILE A 396 4.86 6.94 2.21
C ILE A 396 4.88 6.41 3.64
N VAL A 397 5.75 6.93 4.52
CA VAL A 397 5.80 6.56 5.93
C VAL A 397 4.65 7.21 6.67
N ASP A 398 4.34 8.47 6.37
CA ASP A 398 3.18 9.18 6.90
C ASP A 398 1.87 8.54 6.46
N GLY A 399 1.78 8.13 5.19
CA GLY A 399 0.64 7.40 4.65
C GLY A 399 0.45 6.04 5.34
N ALA A 400 1.55 5.31 5.55
CA ALA A 400 1.53 4.04 6.26
C ALA A 400 1.09 4.20 7.72
N ALA A 401 1.64 5.21 8.42
CA ALA A 401 1.28 5.54 9.80
C ALA A 401 -0.22 5.75 9.96
N ARG A 402 -0.88 6.44 9.03
CA ARG A 402 -2.33 6.66 9.06
C ARG A 402 -3.13 5.38 8.95
N ILE A 403 -2.77 4.48 8.03
CA ILE A 403 -3.57 3.28 7.76
C ILE A 403 -3.33 2.17 8.80
N VAL A 404 -2.22 2.19 9.53
CA VAL A 404 -1.99 1.29 10.68
C VAL A 404 -2.51 1.87 11.99
N ASP A 405 -2.72 3.18 12.07
CA ASP A 405 -3.14 3.88 13.30
C ASP A 405 -4.38 3.28 13.96
N PRO A 406 -5.48 2.91 13.26
CA PRO A 406 -6.63 2.31 13.93
C PRO A 406 -6.29 1.03 14.71
N VAL A 407 -5.30 0.26 14.23
CA VAL A 407 -4.81 -0.96 14.90
C VAL A 407 -3.91 -0.59 16.07
N PHE A 408 -2.93 0.29 15.86
CA PHE A 408 -1.97 0.67 16.91
C PHE A 408 -2.62 1.44 18.05
N ASP A 409 -3.45 2.42 17.73
CA ASP A 409 -4.20 3.23 18.70
C ASP A 409 -5.22 2.35 19.46
N GLY A 410 -5.91 1.46 18.75
CA GLY A 410 -6.81 0.48 19.35
C GLY A 410 -6.12 -0.40 20.38
N VAL A 411 -4.99 -1.02 20.02
CA VAL A 411 -4.22 -1.87 20.93
C VAL A 411 -3.62 -1.06 22.10
N SER A 412 -3.13 0.14 21.85
CA SER A 412 -2.44 0.94 22.89
C SER A 412 -3.39 1.58 23.89
N THR A 413 -4.60 1.95 23.45
CA THR A 413 -5.56 2.71 24.27
C THR A 413 -6.74 1.86 24.76
N GLY A 414 -6.99 0.69 24.14
CA GLY A 414 -8.20 -0.09 24.30
C GLY A 414 -9.46 0.54 23.68
N LYS A 415 -9.32 1.63 22.91
CA LYS A 415 -10.43 2.31 22.24
C LYS A 415 -10.42 1.95 20.76
N HIS A 416 -11.41 1.18 20.33
CA HIS A 416 -11.50 0.71 18.95
C HIS A 416 -12.58 1.48 18.20
N LEU A 417 -12.15 2.43 17.37
CA LEU A 417 -13.05 3.19 16.50
C LEU A 417 -13.65 2.27 15.42
N TRP A 418 -14.89 2.49 15.02
CA TRP A 418 -15.55 1.73 13.94
C TRP A 418 -16.60 2.58 13.22
N GLY A 419 -16.87 2.25 11.96
CA GLY A 419 -17.89 2.89 11.16
C GLY A 419 -17.58 4.36 10.83
N LEU A 420 -16.30 4.71 10.71
CA LEU A 420 -15.85 6.08 10.43
C LEU A 420 -15.04 6.17 9.12
N PHE A 421 -15.07 7.36 8.53
CA PHE A 421 -14.04 7.83 7.61
C PHE A 421 -13.02 8.65 8.42
N LEU A 422 -11.79 8.17 8.50
CA LEU A 422 -10.72 8.79 9.26
C LEU A 422 -9.81 9.57 8.32
N LYS A 423 -9.57 10.83 8.66
CA LYS A 423 -8.62 11.71 7.98
C LYS A 423 -7.80 12.46 9.02
N ASP A 424 -6.48 12.47 8.86
CA ASP A 424 -5.57 13.13 9.81
C ASP A 424 -5.78 12.62 11.24
N TYR A 425 -5.90 11.30 11.42
CA TYR A 425 -6.09 10.60 12.70
C TYR A 425 -7.40 10.93 13.45
N LYS A 426 -8.39 11.49 12.76
CA LYS A 426 -9.68 11.86 13.36
C LYS A 426 -10.87 11.57 12.44
N PRO A 427 -12.09 11.47 12.98
CA PRO A 427 -13.30 11.34 12.17
C PRO A 427 -13.46 12.53 11.21
N ALA A 428 -13.87 12.23 9.98
CA ALA A 428 -14.15 13.19 8.94
C ALA A 428 -15.49 12.87 8.25
N PRO A 429 -16.09 13.85 7.54
CA PRO A 429 -17.31 13.61 6.76
C PRO A 429 -17.14 12.51 5.72
N TRP A 430 -18.24 11.84 5.37
CA TRP A 430 -18.27 10.75 4.40
C TRP A 430 -18.11 11.15 2.95
#